data_AF-A0A947RJN1-F1
#
_entry.id   AF-A0A947RJN1-F1
#
_cell.length_a   1.000
_cell.length_b   1.000
_cell.length_c   1.000
_cell.angle_alpha   90.00
_cell.angle_beta   90.00
_cell.angle_gamma   90.00
#
_symmetry.space_group_name_H-M   'P 1'
#
loop_
_entity.id
_entity.type
_entity.pdbx_description
1 polymer ?
#
loop_
_entity_poly.entity_id
_entity_poly.type
_entity_poly.pdbx_seq_one_letter_code
_entity_poly.pdbx_strand_id
1 'polypeptide(L)' 'KIIEKDITPKELYTADECFITFSGAGIVPITKIWNKKIGKGKCGSVTEMLIRFYQGETLKTKA' A
#
# COMPACT_ATOMS: atom_id res chain seq x y z
N LYS A 1 11.11 -4.71 10.16
CA LYS A 1 11.75 -5.81 9.40
C LYS A 1 11.17 -5.80 7.99
N ILE A 2 12.00 -5.85 6.96
CA ILE A 2 11.58 -5.84 5.55
C ILE A 2 12.07 -7.15 4.93
N ILE A 3 11.24 -7.78 4.09
CA ILE A 3 11.56 -9.03 3.39
C ILE A 3 11.16 -8.86 1.93
N GLU A 4 12.13 -9.01 1.03
CA GLU A 4 11.88 -9.11 -0.40
C GLU A 4 11.81 -10.58 -0.78
N LYS A 5 10.68 -11.01 -1.34
CA LYS A 5 10.44 -12.37 -1.79
C LYS A 5 9.28 -12.39 -2.78
N ASP A 6 9.18 -13.48 -3.53
CA ASP A 6 7.95 -13.80 -4.24
C ASP A 6 6.82 -14.08 -3.25
N ILE A 7 5.63 -13.60 -3.60
CA ILE A 7 4.40 -13.80 -2.84
C ILE A 7 3.42 -14.66 -3.62
N THR A 8 2.73 -15.54 -2.93
CA THR A 8 1.64 -16.32 -3.52
C THR A 8 0.34 -15.51 -3.52
N PRO A 9 -0.62 -15.79 -4.43
CA PRO A 9 -1.95 -15.17 -4.37
C PRO A 9 -2.66 -15.39 -3.03
N LYS A 10 -2.40 -16.54 -2.38
CA LYS A 10 -2.96 -16.85 -1.05
C LYS A 10 -2.49 -15.83 -0.01
N GLU A 11 -1.20 -15.55 0.06
CA GLU A 11 -0.63 -14.55 0.98
C GLU A 11 -1.19 -13.15 0.70
N LEU A 12 -1.34 -12.79 -0.58
CA LEU A 12 -1.95 -11.51 -0.96
C LEU A 12 -3.40 -11.40 -0.48
N TYR A 13 -4.21 -12.44 -0.66
CA TYR A 13 -5.62 -12.43 -0.24
C TYR A 13 -5.82 -12.50 1.28
N THR A 14 -4.83 -13.00 2.03
CA THR A 14 -4.87 -13.05 3.50
C THR A 14 -4.11 -11.92 4.17
N ALA A 15 -3.56 -10.97 3.41
CA ALA A 15 -2.83 -9.84 3.97
C ALA A 15 -3.77 -8.90 4.75
N ASP A 16 -3.24 -8.29 5.81
CA ASP A 16 -3.94 -7.25 6.58
C ASP A 16 -4.07 -5.94 5.77
N GLU A 17 -3.05 -5.63 4.96
CA GLU A 17 -3.01 -4.49 4.06
C GLU A 17 -2.12 -4.76 2.84
N CYS A 18 -2.44 -4.14 1.70
CA CYS A 18 -1.56 -4.11 0.54
C CYS A 18 -1.73 -2.79 -0.21
N PHE A 19 -0.69 -2.41 -0.94
CA PHE A 19 -0.64 -1.17 -1.72
C PHE A 19 0.19 -1.38 -2.98
N ILE A 20 -0.03 -0.52 -3.97
CA ILE A 20 0.80 -0.43 -5.17
C ILE A 20 1.51 0.91 -5.18
N THR A 21 2.65 0.95 -5.88
CA THR A 21 3.41 2.18 -6.09
C THR A 21 3.39 2.53 -7.57
N PHE A 22 3.15 3.81 -7.89
CA PHE A 22 3.19 4.31 -9.26
C PHE A 22 3.78 5.72 -9.28
N SER A 23 4.66 6.03 -10.24
CA SER A 23 5.37 7.32 -10.28
C SER A 23 4.45 8.55 -10.26
N GLY A 24 3.25 8.45 -10.84
CA GLY A 24 2.29 9.55 -10.84
C GLY A 24 1.43 9.65 -9.57
N ALA A 25 0.93 8.51 -9.06
CA ALA A 25 -0.03 8.48 -7.95
C ALA A 25 0.65 8.27 -6.58
N GLY A 26 1.95 7.99 -6.56
CA GLY A 26 2.68 7.63 -5.36
C GLY A 26 2.25 6.26 -4.85
N ILE A 27 1.82 6.20 -3.59
CA ILE A 27 1.39 4.98 -2.91
C ILE A 27 -0.15 4.92 -2.91
N VAL A 28 -0.71 3.86 -3.48
CA VAL A 28 -2.16 3.66 -3.60
C VAL A 28 -2.58 2.42 -2.79
N PRO A 29 -3.44 2.57 -1.77
CA PRO A 29 -3.92 1.45 -0.97
C PRO A 29 -4.91 0.59 -1.78
N ILE A 30 -4.79 -0.74 -1.64
CA ILE A 30 -5.70 -1.70 -2.27
C ILE A 30 -6.58 -2.31 -1.18
N THR A 31 -7.89 -1.99 -1.21
CA THR A 31 -8.84 -2.45 -0.19
C THR A 31 -9.67 -3.66 -0.64
N LYS A 32 -9.70 -3.95 -1.95
CA LYS A 32 -10.44 -5.05 -2.54
C LYS A 32 -9.74 -5.55 -3.80
N ILE A 33 -9.61 -6.86 -3.93
CA ILE A 33 -9.13 -7.53 -5.14
C ILE A 33 -10.25 -8.48 -5.60
N TRP A 34 -10.74 -8.29 -6.83
CA TRP A 34 -11.93 -8.99 -7.33
C TRP A 34 -13.14 -8.83 -6.40
N ASN A 35 -13.68 -9.94 -5.89
CA ASN A 35 -14.79 -9.94 -4.94
C ASN A 35 -14.35 -10.14 -3.48
N LYS A 36 -13.05 -10.09 -3.19
CA LYS A 36 -12.51 -10.26 -1.83
C LYS A 36 -11.96 -8.94 -1.28
N LYS A 37 -12.37 -8.60 -0.07
CA LYS A 37 -11.79 -7.49 0.70
C LYS A 37 -10.43 -7.92 1.24
N ILE A 38 -9.46 -7.00 1.21
CA ILE A 38 -8.17 -7.18 1.88
C ILE A 38 -8.27 -6.58 3.28
N GLY A 39 -7.85 -7.33 4.29
CA GLY A 39 -8.04 -6.97 5.69
C GLY A 39 -9.47 -6.51 6.00
N LYS A 40 -9.60 -5.26 6.49
CA LYS A 40 -10.88 -4.65 6.86
C LYS A 40 -11.58 -3.92 5.69
N GLY A 41 -11.04 -3.98 4.47
CA GLY A 41 -11.54 -3.25 3.32
C GLY A 41 -11.40 -1.73 3.43
N LYS A 42 -10.42 -1.26 4.22
CA LYS A 42 -10.06 0.14 4.43
C LYS A 42 -8.54 0.28 4.29
N CYS A 43 -8.06 1.51 4.11
CA CYS A 43 -6.63 1.80 4.16
C CYS A 43 -6.06 1.35 5.52
N GLY A 44 -4.98 0.59 5.51
CA GLY A 44 -4.28 0.14 6.72
C GLY A 44 -3.40 1.23 7.31
N SER A 45 -3.05 1.11 8.58
CA SER A 45 -2.29 2.12 9.31
C SER A 45 -0.86 2.28 8.80
N VAL A 46 -0.20 1.19 8.36
CA VAL A 46 1.15 1.28 7.80
C VAL A 46 1.08 1.92 6.42
N THR A 47 0.10 1.55 5.61
CA THR A 47 -0.11 2.14 4.29
C THR A 47 -0.37 3.66 4.39
N GLU A 48 -1.21 4.10 5.33
CA GLU A 48 -1.47 5.52 5.58
C GLU A 48 -0.20 6.27 6.03
N MET A 49 0.58 5.66 6.92
CA MET A 49 1.86 6.21 7.38
C MET A 49 2.84 6.38 6.20
N LEU A 50 2.97 5.37 5.34
CA LEU A 50 3.84 5.41 4.17
C LEU A 50 3.40 6.49 3.16
N ILE A 51 2.09 6.65 2.93
CA ILE A 51 1.55 7.72 2.08
C ILE A 51 1.98 9.09 2.60
N ARG A 52 1.80 9.34 3.91
CA ARG A 52 2.17 10.61 4.54
C ARG A 52 3.67 10.90 4.42
N PHE A 53 4.52 9.90 4.67
CA PHE A 53 5.97 10.06 4.51
C PHE A 53 6.37 10.31 3.07
N TYR A 54 5.83 9.54 2.12
CA TYR A 54 6.15 9.70 0.70
C TYR A 54 5.72 11.08 0.17
N GLN A 55 4.53 11.54 0.53
CA GLN A 55 4.06 12.88 0.18
C GLN A 55 4.92 13.97 0.83
N GLY A 56 5.32 13.78 2.09
CA GLY A 56 6.22 14.69 2.79
C GLY A 56 7.57 14.84 2.10
N GLU A 57 8.14 13.78 1.53
CA GLU A 57 9.41 13.84 0.81
C GLU A 57 9.27 14.36 -0.62
N THR A 58 8.20 14.00 -1.33
CA THR A 58 8.01 14.36 -2.75
C THR A 58 7.45 15.77 -2.97
N LEU A 59 6.73 16.33 -2.01
CA LEU A 59 6.19 17.70 -2.10
C LEU A 59 7.19 18.78 -1.66
N LYS A 60 8.28 18.42 -0.97
CA LYS A 60 9.36 19.35 -0.60
C LYS A 60 10.10 19.93 -1.80
N THR A 61 10.08 19.26 -2.95
CA THR A 61 10.82 19.65 -4.16
C THR A 61 10.11 20.69 -5.04
N LYS A 62 8.96 21.23 -4.59
CA LYS A 62 8.20 22.27 -5.30
C LYS A 62 8.22 23.65 -4.63
N ALA A 63 9.15 23.89 -3.71
CA ALA A 63 9.39 25.22 -3.12
C ALA A 63 10.66 25.85 -3.69
#